data_AF-A0A3P1T4G2-F1
#
_entry.id   AF-A0A3P1T4G2-F1
#
_cell.length_a   1.000
_cell.length_b   1.000
_cell.length_c   1.000
_cell.angle_alpha   90.00
_cell.angle_beta   90.00
_cell.angle_gamma   90.00
#
_symmetry.space_group_name_H-M   'P 1'
#
loop_
_entity.id
_entity.type
_entity.pdbx_description
1 polymer ?
#
loop_
_entity_poly.entity_id
_entity_poly.type
_entity_poly.pdbx_seq_one_letter_code
_entity_poly.pdbx_strand_id
1 'polypeptide(L)'
;MRHISFETARTWIERLAGLPAPVRMEDIPGLAAEFGWEPTNIESRYRYEGGGDAQIILASGNDETGKLYNVNFDLVRNWREDFAGNVVVVDWWPRYVEAFCAVWGEPWSVMTDPSTLIWKLHEQGYVEIYLKPTLIACYFTTSDWTEERW
;
A
#
# COMPACT_ATOMS: atom_id res chain seq x y z
N MET A 1 14.54 5.43 9.37
CA MET A 1 13.33 4.58 9.39
C MET A 1 12.45 5.14 8.30
N ARG A 2 12.04 4.31 7.33
CA ARG A 2 11.30 4.81 6.17
C ARG A 2 9.82 4.87 6.49
N HIS A 3 9.17 5.94 6.07
CA HIS A 3 7.77 6.21 6.33
C HIS A 3 7.10 6.83 5.10
N ILE A 4 6.08 6.16 4.57
CA ILE A 4 5.14 6.74 3.59
C ILE A 4 3.95 7.24 4.38
N SER A 5 3.71 8.55 4.39
CA SER A 5 2.58 9.11 5.16
C SER A 5 1.23 8.56 4.70
N PHE A 6 0.24 8.58 5.60
CA PHE A 6 -1.13 8.24 5.26
C PHE A 6 -1.64 9.03 4.05
N GLU A 7 -1.46 10.35 4.02
CA GLU A 7 -1.92 11.20 2.91
C GLU A 7 -1.29 10.80 1.57
N THR A 8 -0.01 10.42 1.58
CA THR A 8 0.67 9.90 0.40
C THR A 8 0.04 8.59 -0.05
N ALA A 9 -0.14 7.62 0.85
CA ALA A 9 -0.76 6.33 0.52
C ALA A 9 -2.21 6.52 0.03
N ARG A 10 -2.99 7.35 0.71
CA ARG A 10 -4.37 7.71 0.35
C ARG A 10 -4.45 8.30 -1.05
N THR A 11 -3.59 9.27 -1.37
CA THR A 11 -3.59 9.91 -2.70
C THR A 11 -3.36 8.88 -3.81
N TRP A 12 -2.40 7.98 -3.61
CA TRP A 12 -2.16 6.86 -4.51
C TRP A 12 -3.38 5.94 -4.63
N ILE A 13 -3.93 5.50 -3.50
CA ILE A 13 -5.07 4.58 -3.44
C ILE A 13 -6.30 5.17 -4.13
N GLU A 14 -6.65 6.43 -3.86
CA GLU A 14 -7.80 7.10 -4.45
C GLU A 14 -7.63 7.27 -5.98
N ARG A 15 -6.41 7.57 -6.47
CA ARG A 15 -6.18 7.61 -7.92
C ARG A 15 -6.21 6.24 -8.56
N LEU A 16 -5.62 5.22 -7.94
CA LEU A 16 -5.68 3.84 -8.44
C LEU A 16 -7.13 3.32 -8.50
N ALA A 17 -7.93 3.61 -7.48
CA ALA A 17 -9.35 3.26 -7.44
C ALA A 17 -10.20 4.00 -8.48
N GLY A 18 -9.73 5.17 -8.94
CA GLY A 18 -10.38 5.95 -9.99
C GLY A 18 -9.94 5.62 -11.42
N LEU A 19 -8.99 4.71 -11.62
CA LEU A 19 -8.57 4.26 -12.96
C LEU A 19 -9.62 3.32 -13.59
N PRO A 20 -9.76 3.30 -14.93
CA PRO A 20 -10.66 2.36 -15.59
C PRO A 20 -10.35 0.88 -15.26
N ALA A 21 -11.38 0.06 -15.10
CA ALA A 21 -11.21 -1.38 -14.93
C ALA A 21 -10.93 -2.08 -16.28
N PRO A 22 -10.03 -3.08 -16.34
CA PRO A 22 -9.06 -3.46 -15.32
C PRO A 22 -7.89 -2.47 -15.28
N VAL A 23 -7.40 -2.15 -14.09
CA VAL A 23 -6.18 -1.33 -13.93
C VAL A 23 -4.98 -2.07 -14.52
N ARG A 24 -4.12 -1.38 -15.27
CA ARG A 24 -3.00 -1.98 -16.00
C ARG A 24 -1.66 -1.55 -15.41
N MET A 25 -0.65 -2.41 -15.53
CA MET A 25 0.73 -2.11 -15.11
C MET A 25 1.30 -0.90 -15.86
N GLU A 26 0.87 -0.67 -17.10
CA GLU A 26 1.28 0.47 -17.93
C GLU A 26 0.77 1.82 -17.45
N ASP A 27 -0.26 1.85 -16.59
CA ASP A 27 -0.78 3.09 -15.99
C ASP A 27 0.13 3.62 -14.86
N ILE A 28 0.90 2.72 -14.23
CA ILE A 28 1.69 3.03 -13.03
C ILE A 28 2.82 4.04 -13.28
N PRO A 29 3.64 3.95 -14.35
CA PRO A 29 4.68 4.95 -14.61
C PRO A 29 4.14 6.37 -14.73
N GLY A 30 3.00 6.54 -15.41
CA GLY A 30 2.36 7.85 -15.58
C GLY A 30 1.87 8.41 -14.24
N LEU A 31 1.20 7.57 -13.44
CA LEU A 31 0.73 7.95 -12.11
C LEU A 31 1.89 8.25 -11.15
N ALA A 32 2.97 7.47 -11.20
CA ALA A 32 4.18 7.72 -10.43
C ALA A 32 4.77 9.09 -10.76
N ALA A 33 4.92 9.41 -12.05
CA ALA A 33 5.44 10.69 -12.50
C ALA A 33 4.54 11.87 -12.10
N GLU A 34 3.21 11.71 -12.15
CA GLU A 34 2.24 12.71 -11.67
C GLU A 34 2.50 13.10 -10.20
N PHE A 35 2.88 12.12 -9.37
CA PHE A 35 3.18 12.33 -7.97
C PHE A 35 4.65 12.65 -7.68
N GLY A 36 5.49 12.80 -8.71
CA GLY A 36 6.93 13.06 -8.57
C GLY A 36 7.75 11.84 -8.14
N TRP A 37 7.23 10.63 -8.30
CA TRP A 37 7.94 9.38 -8.06
C TRP A 37 8.69 8.95 -9.32
N GLU A 38 9.93 8.51 -9.13
CA GLU A 38 10.82 8.10 -10.20
C GLU A 38 10.98 6.58 -10.24
N PRO A 39 11.09 5.95 -11.42
CA PRO A 39 11.39 4.53 -11.51
C PRO A 39 12.79 4.24 -10.94
N THR A 40 12.95 3.08 -10.34
CA THR A 40 14.27 2.60 -9.89
C THR A 40 14.90 1.67 -10.93
N ASN A 41 16.10 1.17 -10.65
CA ASN A 41 16.73 0.12 -11.46
C ASN A 41 16.04 -1.26 -11.32
N ILE A 42 15.03 -1.37 -10.46
CA ILE A 42 14.22 -2.56 -10.29
C ILE A 42 12.87 -2.28 -10.94
N GLU A 43 12.46 -3.17 -11.82
CA GLU A 43 11.19 -3.08 -12.54
C GLU A 43 10.01 -2.95 -11.57
N SER A 44 9.03 -2.13 -11.94
CA SER A 44 7.80 -1.88 -11.17
C SER A 44 8.02 -1.30 -9.77
N ARG A 45 9.24 -0.85 -9.45
CA ARG A 45 9.58 -0.19 -8.19
C ARG A 45 9.86 1.28 -8.43
N TYR A 46 9.17 2.13 -7.67
CA TYR A 46 9.26 3.58 -7.77
C TYR A 46 9.73 4.17 -6.46
N ARG A 47 10.46 5.28 -6.54
CA ARG A 47 11.06 5.99 -5.41
C ARG A 47 10.63 7.45 -5.39
N TYR A 48 10.40 7.99 -4.20
CA TYR A 48 10.25 9.42 -3.98
C TYR A 48 11.32 9.94 -3.00
N GLU A 49 12.00 11.04 -3.36
CA GLU A 49 13.05 11.71 -2.57
C GLU A 49 12.64 13.16 -2.22
N GLY A 50 11.62 13.32 -1.37
CA GLY A 50 11.12 14.62 -0.92
C GLY A 50 11.85 15.23 0.29
N GLY A 51 13.18 15.15 0.33
CA GLY A 51 13.99 15.76 1.41
C GLY A 51 14.15 14.95 2.71
N GLY A 52 13.74 13.66 2.70
CA GLY A 52 13.89 12.73 3.82
C GLY A 52 14.39 11.34 3.38
N ASP A 53 14.19 10.32 4.21
CA ASP A 53 14.47 8.92 3.83
C ASP A 53 13.63 8.54 2.60
N ALA A 54 14.29 8.05 1.55
CA ALA A 54 13.63 7.66 0.30
C ALA A 54 12.45 6.70 0.52
N GLN A 55 11.28 7.07 0.01
CA GLN A 55 10.07 6.26 0.04
C GLN A 55 10.02 5.33 -1.17
N ILE A 56 9.41 4.15 -1.03
CA ILE A 56 9.34 3.15 -2.10
C ILE A 56 7.95 2.54 -2.18
N ILE A 57 7.44 2.42 -3.39
CA ILE A 57 6.30 1.55 -3.71
C ILE A 57 6.73 0.45 -4.67
N LEU A 58 5.98 -0.65 -4.66
CA LEU A 58 6.14 -1.76 -5.60
C LEU A 58 4.80 -2.09 -6.22
N ALA A 59 4.69 -1.98 -7.54
CA ALA A 59 3.55 -2.49 -8.29
C ALA A 59 3.81 -3.93 -8.72
N SER A 60 2.78 -4.77 -8.66
CA SER A 60 2.83 -6.16 -9.10
C SER A 60 1.64 -6.44 -10.01
N GLY A 61 1.85 -7.19 -11.08
CA GLY A 61 0.81 -7.51 -12.05
C GLY A 61 1.08 -8.82 -12.78
N ASN A 62 0.20 -9.13 -13.72
CA ASN A 62 0.31 -10.29 -14.60
C ASN A 62 1.15 -9.95 -15.83
N ASP A 63 2.28 -10.63 -16.02
CA ASP A 63 3.20 -10.37 -17.14
C ASP A 63 2.58 -10.66 -18.53
N GLU A 64 1.63 -11.58 -18.62
CA GLU A 64 1.00 -11.98 -19.90
C GLU A 64 -0.11 -11.01 -20.33
N THR A 65 -0.93 -10.56 -19.38
CA THR A 65 -2.14 -9.75 -19.63
C THR A 65 -1.93 -8.26 -19.37
N GLY A 66 -0.87 -7.91 -18.63
CA GLY A 66 -0.56 -6.56 -18.17
C GLY A 66 -1.50 -6.05 -17.07
N LYS A 67 -2.38 -6.88 -16.52
CA LYS A 67 -3.30 -6.49 -15.44
C LYS A 67 -2.52 -6.24 -14.14
N LEU A 68 -2.80 -5.12 -13.47
CA LEU A 68 -2.32 -4.87 -12.12
C LEU A 68 -2.97 -5.89 -11.16
N TYR A 69 -2.18 -6.41 -10.22
CA TYR A 69 -2.67 -7.19 -9.08
C TYR A 69 -2.72 -6.34 -7.81
N ASN A 70 -1.61 -5.66 -7.50
CA ASN A 70 -1.53 -4.79 -6.34
C ASN A 70 -0.45 -3.72 -6.46
N VAL A 71 -0.56 -2.70 -5.62
CA VAL A 71 0.50 -1.77 -5.28
C VAL A 71 0.76 -1.84 -3.78
N ASN A 72 2.00 -2.14 -3.41
CA ASN A 72 2.47 -2.20 -2.03
C ASN A 72 3.14 -0.88 -1.60
N PHE A 73 2.75 -0.40 -0.42
CA PHE A 73 3.31 0.75 0.28
C PHE A 73 3.92 0.28 1.61
N ASP A 74 5.24 0.40 1.76
CA ASP A 74 5.91 0.22 3.05
C ASP A 74 5.65 1.48 3.92
N LEU A 75 4.49 1.52 4.59
CA LEU A 75 4.05 2.66 5.41
C LEU A 75 5.03 2.99 6.53
N VAL A 76 5.53 1.97 7.24
CA VAL A 76 6.61 2.10 8.22
C VAL A 76 7.51 0.88 8.11
N ARG A 77 8.82 1.06 7.93
CA ARG A 77 9.75 -0.08 7.92
C ARG A 77 11.02 0.14 8.72
N ASN A 78 11.27 -0.79 9.64
CA ASN A 78 12.54 -0.92 10.33
C ASN A 78 13.51 -1.81 9.54
N TRP A 79 14.40 -1.21 8.77
CA TRP A 79 15.44 -1.92 8.01
C TRP A 79 16.61 -2.41 8.85
N ARG A 80 16.77 -1.88 10.08
CA ARG A 80 17.83 -2.32 10.99
C ARG A 80 17.47 -3.61 11.71
N GLU A 81 16.19 -3.96 11.73
CA GLU A 81 15.63 -5.14 12.40
C GLU A 81 16.01 -5.22 13.88
N ASP A 82 16.33 -4.07 14.49
CA ASP A 82 16.62 -3.94 15.90
C ASP A 82 15.34 -3.85 16.74
N PHE A 83 15.44 -4.26 18.00
CA PHE A 83 14.30 -4.29 18.91
C PHE A 83 13.66 -2.90 19.08
N ALA A 84 14.48 -1.86 19.22
CA ALA A 84 13.99 -0.49 19.39
C ALA A 84 13.19 -0.01 18.16
N GLY A 85 13.66 -0.28 16.94
CA GLY A 85 12.91 0.09 15.75
C GLY A 85 11.63 -0.73 15.57
N ASN A 86 11.59 -1.99 16.02
CA ASN A 86 10.38 -2.81 15.99
C ASN A 86 9.30 -2.27 16.94
N VAL A 87 9.68 -1.79 18.13
CA VAL A 87 8.74 -1.10 19.03
C VAL A 87 8.15 0.13 18.35
N VAL A 88 8.99 0.94 17.71
CA VAL A 88 8.52 2.14 16.98
C VAL A 88 7.55 1.76 15.85
N VAL A 89 7.80 0.68 15.11
CA VAL A 89 6.86 0.18 14.09
C VAL A 89 5.48 -0.09 14.70
N VAL A 90 5.43 -0.82 15.82
CA VAL A 90 4.17 -1.14 16.51
C VAL A 90 3.46 0.12 17.03
N ASP A 91 4.21 1.10 17.54
CA ASP A 91 3.64 2.37 18.05
C ASP A 91 2.94 3.20 16.95
N TRP A 92 3.32 3.01 15.68
CA TRP A 92 2.66 3.66 14.54
C TRP A 92 1.35 3.00 14.12
N TRP A 93 1.13 1.73 14.48
CA TRP A 93 -0.02 0.97 14.01
C TRP A 93 -1.37 1.65 14.34
N PRO A 94 -1.65 2.05 15.60
CA PRO A 94 -2.93 2.67 15.92
C PRO A 94 -3.19 3.97 15.14
N ARG A 95 -2.13 4.73 14.83
CA ARG A 95 -2.24 5.99 14.07
C ARG A 95 -2.65 5.75 12.62
N TYR A 96 -2.12 4.70 12.01
CA TYR A 96 -2.53 4.28 10.67
C TYR A 96 -3.95 3.75 10.67
N VAL A 97 -4.31 2.90 11.63
CA VAL A 97 -5.68 2.40 11.76
C VAL A 97 -6.67 3.56 11.89
N GLU A 98 -6.41 4.51 12.80
CA GLU A 98 -7.25 5.70 12.99
C GLU A 98 -7.40 6.52 11.71
N ALA A 99 -6.29 6.78 11.00
CA ALA A 99 -6.31 7.56 9.76
C ALA A 99 -7.10 6.88 8.64
N PHE A 100 -6.92 5.56 8.47
CA PHE A 100 -7.69 4.78 7.48
C PHE A 100 -9.17 4.75 7.84
N CYS A 101 -9.51 4.51 9.11
CA CYS A 101 -10.90 4.53 9.57
C CYS A 101 -11.58 5.90 9.38
N ALA A 102 -10.84 6.99 9.59
CA ALA A 102 -11.36 8.33 9.41
C ALA A 102 -11.78 8.63 7.96
N VAL A 103 -11.17 7.97 6.96
CA VAL A 103 -11.45 8.20 5.54
C VAL A 103 -12.41 7.15 4.96
N TRP A 104 -12.23 5.87 5.30
CA TRP A 104 -12.98 4.76 4.69
C TRP A 104 -13.97 4.08 5.65
N GLY A 105 -14.14 4.60 6.86
CA GLY A 105 -15.03 4.02 7.88
C GLY A 105 -14.45 2.77 8.54
N GLU A 106 -15.29 1.99 9.22
CA GLU A 106 -14.84 0.74 9.86
C GLU A 106 -14.40 -0.29 8.82
N PRO A 107 -13.32 -1.07 9.07
CA PRO A 107 -12.87 -2.10 8.17
C PRO A 107 -13.94 -3.20 7.98
N TRP A 108 -14.05 -3.71 6.76
CA TRP A 108 -15.04 -4.73 6.36
C TRP A 108 -14.76 -6.10 6.99
N SER A 109 -13.48 -6.46 7.11
CA SER A 109 -13.05 -7.69 7.76
C SER A 109 -11.96 -7.36 8.76
N VAL A 110 -12.32 -7.40 10.05
CA VAL A 110 -11.37 -7.81 11.07
C VAL A 110 -11.29 -9.33 10.90
N MET A 111 -10.44 -9.80 9.98
CA MET A 111 -10.08 -11.21 10.00
C MET A 111 -9.57 -11.53 11.42
N THR A 112 -9.66 -12.79 11.83
CA THR A 112 -9.32 -13.32 13.17
C THR A 112 -7.94 -12.94 13.74
N ASP A 113 -7.15 -12.13 13.04
CA ASP A 113 -5.87 -11.56 13.43
C ASP A 113 -5.96 -10.02 13.53
N PRO A 114 -5.74 -9.40 14.71
CA PRO A 114 -5.76 -7.94 14.89
C PRO A 114 -4.63 -7.22 14.14
N SER A 115 -3.71 -7.96 13.51
CA SER A 115 -2.62 -7.41 12.71
C SER A 115 -2.97 -7.19 11.24
N THR A 116 -4.19 -7.49 10.77
CA THR A 116 -4.61 -7.20 9.38
C THR A 116 -6.01 -6.58 9.35
N LEU A 117 -6.17 -5.48 8.61
CA LEU A 117 -7.44 -4.78 8.42
C LEU A 117 -7.70 -4.51 6.93
N ILE A 118 -8.96 -4.67 6.49
CA ILE A 118 -9.35 -4.56 5.09
C ILE A 118 -10.52 -3.60 4.91
N TRP A 119 -10.43 -2.68 3.94
CA TRP A 119 -11.51 -1.81 3.48
C TRP A 119 -11.86 -2.12 2.02
N LYS A 120 -13.14 -2.32 1.73
CA LYS A 120 -13.63 -2.47 0.36
C LYS A 120 -13.77 -1.10 -0.28
N LEU A 121 -13.16 -0.91 -1.45
CA LEU A 121 -13.36 0.28 -2.27
C LEU A 121 -14.39 -0.10 -3.34
N HIS A 122 -15.54 0.58 -3.29
CA HIS A 122 -16.85 0.13 -3.78
C HIS A 122 -16.91 -0.66 -5.10
N GLU A 123 -16.01 -0.49 -6.07
CA GLU A 123 -16.08 -1.20 -7.37
C GLU A 123 -14.74 -1.61 -8.00
N GLN A 124 -13.59 -1.27 -7.41
CA GLN A 124 -12.28 -1.38 -8.10
C GLN A 124 -11.24 -2.27 -7.39
N GLY A 125 -11.47 -2.60 -6.12
CA GLY A 125 -10.50 -3.32 -5.31
C GLY A 125 -10.72 -3.17 -3.81
N TYR A 126 -9.73 -3.58 -3.04
CA TYR A 126 -9.71 -3.38 -1.59
C TYR A 126 -8.36 -2.85 -1.15
N VAL A 127 -8.37 -2.22 0.02
CA VAL A 127 -7.19 -1.76 0.71
C VAL A 127 -6.97 -2.66 1.90
N GLU A 128 -5.76 -3.20 2.03
CA GLU A 128 -5.35 -4.01 3.17
C GLU A 128 -4.17 -3.32 3.85
N ILE A 129 -4.23 -3.15 5.18
CA ILE A 129 -3.04 -2.84 5.96
C ILE A 129 -2.73 -4.01 6.87
N TYR A 130 -1.45 -4.32 7.05
CA TYR A 130 -1.05 -5.30 8.04
C TYR A 130 0.21 -4.90 8.80
N LEU A 131 0.33 -5.46 10.01
CA LEU A 131 1.41 -5.27 10.95
C LEU A 131 2.27 -6.54 11.05
N LYS A 132 3.58 -6.37 10.86
CA LYS A 132 4.63 -7.33 11.21
C LYS A 132 5.61 -6.64 12.16
N PRO A 133 6.43 -7.39 12.93
CA PRO A 133 7.37 -6.80 13.89
C PRO A 133 8.26 -5.69 13.31
N THR A 134 8.61 -5.76 12.03
CA THR A 134 9.52 -4.82 11.36
C THR A 134 8.82 -3.90 10.34
N LEU A 135 7.52 -4.06 10.09
CA LEU A 135 6.83 -3.43 8.97
C LEU A 135 5.34 -3.19 9.25
N ILE A 136 4.86 -1.99 8.93
CA ILE A 136 3.47 -1.76 8.57
C ILE A 136 3.43 -1.60 7.05
N ALA A 137 2.67 -2.45 6.38
CA ALA A 137 2.48 -2.40 4.94
C ALA A 137 1.03 -2.09 4.61
N CYS A 138 0.81 -1.46 3.46
CA CYS A 138 -0.49 -1.25 2.86
C CYS A 138 -0.49 -1.78 1.43
N TYR A 139 -1.57 -2.42 1.02
CA TYR A 139 -1.79 -2.90 -0.33
C TYR A 139 -3.07 -2.29 -0.86
N PHE A 140 -3.01 -1.71 -2.05
CA PHE A 140 -4.19 -1.58 -2.90
C PHE A 140 -4.22 -2.80 -3.82
N THR A 141 -5.28 -3.58 -3.77
CA THR A 141 -5.40 -4.82 -4.54
C THR A 141 -6.63 -4.74 -5.45
N THR A 142 -6.43 -4.98 -6.74
CA THR A 142 -7.46 -4.93 -7.80
C THR A 142 -8.05 -6.29 -8.14
N SER A 143 -7.32 -7.37 -7.84
CA SER A 143 -7.77 -8.74 -8.01
C SER A 143 -8.52 -9.20 -6.77
N ASP A 144 -9.76 -9.66 -6.93
CA ASP A 144 -10.52 -10.25 -5.84
C ASP A 144 -10.00 -11.67 -5.54
N TRP A 145 -8.88 -11.78 -4.82
CA TRP A 145 -8.37 -13.06 -4.32
C TRP A 145 -9.32 -13.71 -3.29
N THR A 146 -10.41 -13.05 -2.90
CA THR A 146 -11.36 -13.57 -1.91
C THR A 146 -12.37 -14.55 -2.50
N GLU A 147 -12.50 -14.68 -3.83
CA GLU A 147 -13.27 -15.76 -4.46
C GLU A 147 -12.60 -17.15 -4.31
N GLU A 148 -11.28 -17.22 -4.09
CA GLU A 148 -10.53 -18.49 -3.99
C GLU A 148 -10.27 -18.95 -2.54
N ARG A 149 -10.72 -18.20 -1.53
CA ARG A 149 -10.47 -18.50 -0.11
C ARG A 149 -11.64 -19.16 0.64
N TRP A 150 -12.70 -19.56 -0.06
CA TRP A 150 -13.88 -20.20 0.54
C TRP A 150 -14.36 -21.42 -0.25
#